data_AF-A0A1F5BW21-F1
#
_entry.id   AF-A0A1F5BW21-F1
#
_cell.length_a   1.000
_cell.length_b   1.000
_cell.length_c   1.000
_cell.angle_alpha   90.00
_cell.angle_beta   90.00
_cell.angle_gamma   90.00
#
_symmetry.space_group_name_H-M   'P 1'
#
loop_
_entity.id
_entity.type
_entity.pdbx_description
1 polymer ?
#
loop_
_entity_poly.entity_id
_entity_poly.type
_entity_poly.pdbx_seq_one_letter_code
_entity_poly.pdbx_strand_id
1 'polypeptide(L)'
;MEQKKKFIESEILTWSITAGLSRGTRVYKEGIEELDKKPSKEFLREEIPKRFGHSYHADSNTHIGNLRTLKEDIDKDKKCLSILDGQKIYFGRIQKIVNLYLKYCWVCFNDPKPVHCPFDRIILHDGLSLRNISWTSMTEDQYTEEVLTKAKEVAGGFEKITEWEIDFFNNANPTYLNV
;
A
#
# COMPACT_ATOMS: atom_id res chain seq x y z
N MET A 1 19.39 16.44 12.11
CA MET A 1 19.25 15.47 11.00
C MET A 1 18.11 14.50 11.29
N GLU A 2 18.09 13.89 12.47
CA GLU A 2 17.03 12.97 12.93
C GLU A 2 15.60 13.55 12.91
N GLN A 3 15.41 14.79 13.38
CA GLN A 3 14.08 15.43 13.34
C GLN A 3 13.56 15.65 11.91
N LYS A 4 14.45 15.95 10.95
CA LYS A 4 14.06 16.11 9.53
C LYS A 4 13.66 14.77 8.92
N LYS A 5 14.38 13.70 9.24
CA LYS A 5 14.05 12.34 8.82
C LYS A 5 12.66 11.92 9.34
N LYS A 6 12.42 12.08 10.64
CA LYS A 6 11.11 11.79 11.27
C LYS A 6 9.97 12.60 10.68
N PHE A 7 10.21 13.86 10.34
CA PHE A 7 9.21 14.69 9.66
C PHE A 7 8.86 14.12 8.28
N ILE A 8 9.85 13.85 7.42
CA ILE A 8 9.61 13.29 6.08
C ILE A 8 8.95 11.91 6.15
N GLU A 9 9.36 11.07 7.09
CA GLU A 9 8.72 9.76 7.31
C GLU A 9 7.24 9.91 7.70
N SER A 10 6.92 10.88 8.57
CA SER A 10 5.53 11.17 8.95
C SER A 10 4.68 11.65 7.77
N GLU A 11 5.26 12.47 6.88
CA GLU A 11 4.61 12.91 5.64
C GLU A 11 4.37 11.72 4.71
N ILE A 12 5.40 10.90 4.45
CA ILE A 12 5.32 9.68 3.63
C ILE A 12 4.20 8.76 4.13
N LEU A 13 4.14 8.52 5.44
CA LEU A 13 3.12 7.68 6.05
C LEU A 13 1.72 8.29 5.87
N THR A 14 1.57 9.59 6.11
CA THR A 14 0.29 10.29 5.92
C THR A 14 -0.19 10.23 4.47
N TRP A 15 0.70 10.44 3.50
CA TRP A 15 0.39 10.32 2.08
C TRP A 15 0.04 8.89 1.68
N SER A 16 0.74 7.90 2.23
CA SER A 16 0.49 6.48 1.96
C SER A 16 -0.90 6.05 2.45
N ILE A 17 -1.25 6.41 3.69
CA ILE A 17 -2.57 6.17 4.27
C ILE A 17 -3.66 6.89 3.46
N THR A 18 -3.45 8.17 3.12
CA THR A 18 -4.43 8.94 2.36
C THR A 18 -4.66 8.35 0.96
N ALA A 19 -3.59 7.97 0.26
CA ALA A 19 -3.68 7.33 -1.05
C ALA A 19 -4.49 6.03 -1.00
N GLY A 20 -4.29 5.21 0.04
CA GLY A 20 -4.98 3.94 0.20
C GLY A 20 -6.43 4.03 0.67
N LEU A 21 -6.86 5.14 1.29
CA LEU A 21 -8.21 5.28 1.87
C LEU A 21 -9.13 6.25 1.11
N SER A 22 -8.60 7.15 0.28
CA SER A 22 -9.38 8.26 -0.33
C SER A 22 -10.04 7.94 -1.68
N ARG A 23 -9.72 6.81 -2.31
CA ARG A 23 -10.11 6.50 -3.71
C ARG A 23 -11.09 5.33 -3.81
N GLY A 24 -11.88 5.33 -4.89
CA GLY A 24 -12.71 4.20 -5.35
C GLY A 24 -13.86 3.84 -4.42
N THR A 25 -14.03 2.54 -4.16
CA THR A 25 -15.09 2.00 -3.31
C THR A 25 -15.11 2.69 -1.95
N ARG A 26 -16.29 3.00 -1.41
CA ARG A 26 -16.38 3.69 -0.13
C ARG A 26 -15.70 2.86 0.99
N VAL A 27 -14.80 3.50 1.75
CA VAL A 27 -14.11 2.86 2.89
C VAL A 27 -14.90 3.03 4.18
N TYR A 28 -15.41 4.23 4.40
CA TYR A 28 -16.10 4.61 5.62
C TYR A 28 -17.60 4.70 5.37
N LYS A 29 -18.43 4.37 6.37
CA LYS A 29 -19.88 4.55 6.29
C LYS A 29 -20.26 5.97 5.89
N GLU A 30 -21.43 6.12 5.30
CA GLU A 30 -21.95 7.43 4.93
C GLU A 30 -22.16 8.30 6.17
N GLY A 31 -21.87 9.60 6.06
CA GLY A 31 -22.06 10.56 7.16
C GLY A 31 -21.00 10.53 8.26
N ILE A 32 -19.95 9.70 8.15
CA ILE A 32 -18.84 9.70 9.12
C ILE A 32 -18.00 10.97 8.96
N GLU A 33 -17.87 11.73 10.06
CA GLU A 33 -17.07 12.95 10.11
C GLU A 33 -15.56 12.65 10.09
N GLU A 34 -14.72 13.64 9.73
CA GLU A 34 -13.27 13.44 9.74
C GLU A 34 -12.70 13.16 11.14
N LEU A 35 -13.32 13.72 12.18
CA LEU A 35 -12.94 13.45 13.57
C LEU A 35 -13.13 11.98 13.93
N ASP A 36 -14.20 11.36 13.45
CA ASP A 36 -14.49 9.94 13.70
C ASP A 36 -13.57 9.00 12.92
N LYS A 37 -12.96 9.47 11.83
CA LYS A 37 -11.96 8.70 11.06
C LYS A 37 -10.60 8.68 11.75
N LYS A 38 -10.33 9.64 12.63
CA LYS A 38 -9.03 9.84 13.28
C LYS A 38 -8.49 8.57 13.97
N PRO A 39 -9.27 7.82 14.78
CA PRO A 39 -8.78 6.60 15.43
C PRO A 39 -8.25 5.55 14.45
N SER A 40 -8.92 5.34 13.31
CA SER A 40 -8.46 4.38 12.30
C SER A 40 -7.15 4.81 11.63
N LYS A 41 -6.99 6.11 11.38
CA LYS A 41 -5.76 6.67 10.80
C LYS A 41 -4.62 6.63 11.83
N GLU A 42 -4.90 6.85 13.11
CA GLU A 42 -3.93 6.73 14.20
C GLU A 42 -3.45 5.29 14.37
N PHE A 43 -4.35 4.32 14.36
CA PHE A 43 -3.98 2.90 14.37
C PHE A 43 -2.97 2.56 13.25
N LEU A 44 -3.27 2.98 12.01
CA LEU A 44 -2.36 2.76 10.88
C LEU A 44 -1.02 3.50 11.05
N ARG A 45 -1.05 4.72 11.59
CA ARG A 45 0.16 5.51 11.85
C ARG A 45 1.07 4.87 12.89
N GLU A 46 0.52 4.17 13.87
CA GLU A 46 1.28 3.46 14.90
C GLU A 46 1.79 2.11 14.39
N GLU A 47 0.92 1.33 13.74
CA GLU A 47 1.23 -0.07 13.42
C GLU A 47 2.09 -0.22 12.16
N ILE A 48 2.00 0.68 11.17
CA ILE A 48 2.79 0.56 9.94
C ILE A 48 4.29 0.70 10.22
N PRO A 49 4.81 1.79 10.83
CA PRO A 49 6.24 1.92 11.09
C PRO A 49 6.76 0.83 12.05
N LYS A 50 5.93 0.38 13.00
CA LYS A 50 6.28 -0.67 13.95
C LYS A 50 6.51 -2.03 13.27
N ARG A 51 5.72 -2.36 12.24
CA ARG A 51 5.77 -3.67 11.55
C ARG A 51 6.62 -3.64 10.28
N PHE A 52 6.65 -2.50 9.59
CA PHE A 52 7.20 -2.33 8.25
C PHE A 52 8.23 -1.19 8.17
N GLY A 53 8.71 -0.68 9.29
CA GLY A 53 9.64 0.44 9.33
C GLY A 53 11.03 0.11 8.79
N HIS A 54 12.00 0.96 9.17
CA HIS A 54 13.39 0.83 8.72
C HIS A 54 13.93 -0.58 8.94
N SER A 55 14.69 -1.08 7.95
CA SER A 55 15.23 -2.46 7.89
C SER A 55 14.20 -3.57 7.64
N TYR A 56 12.92 -3.27 7.42
CA TYR A 56 11.95 -4.28 7.03
C TYR A 56 12.38 -4.95 5.71
N HIS A 57 12.50 -6.27 5.74
CA HIS A 57 12.80 -7.10 4.59
C HIS A 57 12.07 -8.43 4.75
N ALA A 58 11.45 -8.90 3.67
CA ALA A 58 10.71 -10.14 3.65
C ALA A 58 10.68 -10.71 2.22
N ASP A 59 10.60 -12.03 2.11
CA ASP A 59 10.19 -12.66 0.86
C ASP A 59 8.69 -12.41 0.58
N SER A 60 8.24 -12.76 -0.63
CA SER A 60 6.86 -12.52 -1.08
C SER A 60 5.82 -13.15 -0.14
N ASN A 61 6.03 -14.38 0.32
CA ASN A 61 5.06 -15.12 1.13
C ASN A 61 4.98 -14.54 2.55
N THR A 62 6.14 -14.27 3.14
CA THR A 62 6.25 -13.61 4.44
C THR A 62 5.62 -12.22 4.41
N HIS A 63 5.82 -11.47 3.32
CA HIS A 63 5.20 -10.16 3.15
C HIS A 63 3.66 -10.25 3.06
N ILE A 64 3.11 -11.18 2.26
CA ILE A 64 1.65 -11.43 2.21
C ILE A 64 1.09 -11.76 3.59
N GLY A 65 1.79 -12.62 4.35
CA GLY A 65 1.41 -12.96 5.72
C GLY A 65 1.32 -11.73 6.62
N ASN A 66 2.31 -10.84 6.56
CA ASN A 66 2.31 -9.60 7.34
C ASN A 66 1.16 -8.65 6.96
N LEU A 67 0.87 -8.52 5.66
CA LEU A 67 -0.28 -7.74 5.16
C LEU A 67 -1.60 -8.31 5.67
N ARG A 68 -1.75 -9.65 5.64
CA ARG A 68 -2.92 -10.36 6.17
C ARG A 68 -3.09 -10.10 7.66
N THR A 69 -2.03 -10.24 8.45
CA THR A 69 -2.10 -9.95 9.90
C THR A 69 -2.50 -8.51 10.17
N LEU A 70 -1.92 -7.53 9.46
CA LEU A 70 -2.33 -6.12 9.61
C LEU A 70 -3.82 -5.92 9.27
N LYS A 71 -4.29 -6.52 8.18
CA LYS A 71 -5.71 -6.49 7.78
C LYS A 71 -6.60 -7.07 8.88
N GLU A 72 -6.26 -8.25 9.37
CA GLU A 72 -7.03 -8.92 10.43
C GLU A 72 -7.09 -8.10 11.72
N ASP A 73 -6.02 -7.41 12.08
CA ASP A 73 -6.00 -6.57 13.27
C ASP A 73 -6.91 -5.34 13.11
N ILE A 74 -6.95 -4.74 11.91
CA ILE A 74 -7.90 -3.65 11.59
C ILE A 74 -9.34 -4.17 11.65
N ASP A 75 -9.59 -5.36 11.09
CA ASP A 75 -10.91 -5.99 11.11
C ASP A 75 -11.30 -6.52 12.51
N LYS A 76 -10.40 -6.57 13.48
CA LYS A 76 -10.69 -6.94 14.89
C LYS A 76 -10.79 -5.71 15.79
N ASP A 77 -10.21 -4.58 15.39
CA ASP A 77 -10.26 -3.33 16.15
C ASP A 77 -11.66 -2.71 16.08
N LYS A 78 -12.34 -2.66 17.24
CA LYS A 78 -13.72 -2.15 17.34
C LYS A 78 -13.85 -0.70 16.89
N LYS A 79 -12.83 0.14 17.10
CA LYS A 79 -12.88 1.57 16.73
C LYS A 79 -12.82 1.68 15.21
N CYS A 80 -11.92 0.94 14.56
CA CYS A 80 -11.81 0.87 13.11
C CYS A 80 -13.09 0.30 12.49
N LEU A 81 -13.54 -0.87 12.94
CA LEU A 81 -14.74 -1.54 12.42
C LEU A 81 -16.01 -0.67 12.47
N SER A 82 -16.16 0.13 13.53
CA SER A 82 -17.39 0.91 13.74
C SER A 82 -17.67 1.91 12.62
N ILE A 83 -16.62 2.41 11.98
CA ILE A 83 -16.70 3.43 10.92
C ILE A 83 -16.52 2.87 9.51
N LEU A 84 -16.04 1.63 9.36
CA LEU A 84 -15.81 1.02 8.05
C LEU A 84 -17.13 0.58 7.39
N ASP A 85 -17.26 0.88 6.10
CA ASP A 85 -18.35 0.40 5.27
C ASP A 85 -18.22 -1.11 5.05
N GLY A 86 -19.30 -1.86 5.26
CA GLY A 86 -19.27 -3.32 5.23
C GLY A 86 -18.40 -3.98 6.33
N GLN A 87 -18.00 -3.24 7.38
CA GLN A 87 -17.26 -3.73 8.55
C GLN A 87 -15.95 -4.48 8.20
N LYS A 88 -15.26 -4.09 7.14
CA LYS A 88 -13.96 -4.66 6.78
C LYS A 88 -13.16 -3.72 5.89
N ILE A 89 -11.84 -3.86 5.93
CA ILE A 89 -10.96 -3.25 4.92
C ILE A 89 -10.54 -4.26 3.87
N TYR A 90 -10.57 -3.88 2.58
CA TYR A 90 -10.12 -4.76 1.51
C TYR A 90 -8.60 -4.91 1.48
N PHE A 91 -8.14 -6.11 1.10
CA PHE A 91 -6.71 -6.45 1.06
C PHE A 91 -5.95 -5.50 0.13
N GLY A 92 -6.55 -5.14 -1.01
CA GLY A 92 -5.96 -4.20 -1.95
C GLY A 92 -5.70 -2.79 -1.39
N ARG A 93 -6.38 -2.36 -0.32
CA ARG A 93 -6.06 -1.11 0.36
C ARG A 93 -4.85 -1.25 1.26
N ILE A 94 -4.76 -2.38 1.98
CA ILE A 94 -3.64 -2.66 2.88
C ILE A 94 -2.33 -2.76 2.09
N GLN A 95 -2.30 -3.54 1.01
CA GLN A 95 -1.11 -3.61 0.15
C GLN A 95 -0.76 -2.23 -0.43
N LYS A 96 -1.76 -1.41 -0.81
CA LYS A 96 -1.46 -0.09 -1.41
C LYS A 96 -0.80 0.83 -0.40
N ILE A 97 -1.28 0.85 0.84
CA ILE A 97 -0.73 1.69 1.91
C ILE A 97 0.69 1.23 2.26
N VAL A 98 0.85 -0.06 2.55
CA VAL A 98 2.13 -0.62 3.03
C VAL A 98 3.20 -0.55 1.94
N ASN A 99 2.88 -0.99 0.72
CA ASN A 99 3.87 -1.02 -0.36
C ASN A 99 4.26 0.39 -0.81
N LEU A 100 3.36 1.37 -0.67
CA LEU A 100 3.69 2.76 -0.98
C LEU A 100 4.61 3.36 0.10
N TYR A 101 4.32 3.10 1.38
CA TYR A 101 5.20 3.49 2.49
C TYR A 101 6.60 2.89 2.32
N LEU A 102 6.69 1.57 2.08
CA LEU A 102 7.96 0.88 1.87
C LEU A 102 8.72 1.39 0.64
N LYS A 103 8.02 1.67 -0.47
CA LYS A 103 8.64 2.26 -1.67
C LYS A 103 9.30 3.59 -1.34
N TYR A 104 8.60 4.48 -0.62
CA TYR A 104 9.17 5.76 -0.22
C TYR A 104 10.32 5.61 0.76
N CYS A 105 10.22 4.68 1.72
CA CYS A 105 11.33 4.41 2.64
C CYS A 105 12.58 3.93 1.91
N TRP A 106 12.43 3.05 0.91
CA TRP A 106 13.53 2.60 0.06
C TRP A 106 14.18 3.77 -0.68
N VAL A 107 13.40 4.57 -1.43
CA VAL A 107 13.97 5.63 -2.29
C VAL A 107 14.46 6.86 -1.51
N CYS A 108 13.85 7.19 -0.36
CA CYS A 108 14.19 8.39 0.40
C CYS A 108 15.23 8.14 1.51
N PHE A 109 15.30 6.91 2.04
CA PHE A 109 16.15 6.60 3.20
C PHE A 109 17.15 5.46 2.96
N ASN A 110 17.20 4.92 1.74
CA ASN A 110 18.07 3.79 1.38
C ASN A 110 17.79 2.54 2.23
N ASP A 111 16.52 2.35 2.60
CA ASP A 111 16.04 1.13 3.25
C ASP A 111 16.06 -0.07 2.29
N PRO A 112 15.90 -1.31 2.78
CA PRO A 112 15.81 -2.47 1.90
C PRO A 112 14.73 -2.30 0.84
N LYS A 113 15.03 -2.72 -0.40
CA LYS A 113 14.07 -2.74 -1.51
C LYS A 113 12.85 -3.59 -1.13
N PRO A 114 11.61 -3.08 -1.28
CA PRO A 114 10.43 -3.87 -1.00
C PRO A 114 10.24 -4.98 -2.04
N VAL A 115 9.69 -6.10 -1.61
CA VAL A 115 9.42 -7.26 -2.48
C VAL A 115 8.24 -7.03 -3.42
N HIS A 116 7.26 -6.20 -3.02
CA HIS A 116 6.08 -5.87 -3.82
C HIS A 116 6.00 -4.35 -4.05
N CYS A 117 5.48 -3.95 -5.21
CA CYS A 117 5.17 -2.56 -5.50
C CYS A 117 3.73 -2.20 -5.06
N PRO A 118 3.40 -0.90 -4.94
CA PRO A 118 2.04 -0.47 -4.61
C PRO A 118 1.08 -0.60 -5.80
N PHE A 119 0.30 -1.67 -5.86
CA PHE A 119 -0.66 -1.90 -6.95
C PHE A 119 -1.86 -0.96 -6.85
N ASP A 120 -1.96 0.01 -7.76
CA ASP A 120 -3.14 0.84 -7.93
C ASP A 120 -3.79 0.63 -9.30
N ARG A 121 -4.77 1.46 -9.63
CA ARG A 121 -5.47 1.41 -10.90
C ARG A 121 -4.51 1.48 -12.09
N ILE A 122 -3.51 2.35 -12.06
CA ILE A 122 -2.61 2.55 -13.20
C ILE A 122 -1.75 1.29 -13.37
N ILE A 123 -1.15 0.80 -12.30
CA ILE A 123 -0.34 -0.43 -12.36
C ILE A 123 -1.18 -1.62 -12.80
N LEU A 124 -2.38 -1.81 -12.23
CA LEU A 124 -3.25 -2.92 -12.60
C LEU A 124 -3.72 -2.82 -14.06
N HIS A 125 -4.20 -1.65 -14.49
CA HIS A 125 -4.87 -1.51 -15.79
C HIS A 125 -3.88 -1.35 -16.94
N ASP A 126 -2.84 -0.53 -16.74
CA ASP A 126 -1.95 -0.10 -17.81
C ASP A 126 -0.60 -0.83 -17.73
N GLY A 127 -0.15 -1.19 -16.53
CA GLY A 127 1.05 -2.00 -16.34
C GLY A 127 0.81 -3.51 -16.54
N LEU A 128 -0.26 -4.05 -15.97
CA LEU A 128 -0.54 -5.49 -15.96
C LEU A 128 -1.70 -5.92 -16.86
N SER A 129 -2.44 -4.96 -17.44
CA SER A 129 -3.64 -5.22 -18.25
C SER A 129 -4.79 -5.94 -17.52
N LEU A 130 -4.83 -5.89 -16.18
CA LEU A 130 -5.86 -6.47 -15.32
C LEU A 130 -7.01 -5.46 -15.07
N ARG A 131 -7.72 -5.09 -16.14
CA ARG A 131 -8.75 -4.02 -16.10
C ARG A 131 -10.03 -4.41 -15.33
N ASN A 132 -10.23 -5.69 -15.05
CA ASN A 132 -11.35 -6.24 -14.29
C ASN A 132 -11.11 -6.24 -12.77
N ILE A 133 -9.87 -6.02 -12.32
CA ILE A 133 -9.52 -6.03 -10.90
C ILE A 133 -9.45 -4.60 -10.38
N SER A 134 -10.23 -4.31 -9.35
CA SER A 134 -10.17 -3.03 -8.64
C SER A 134 -9.37 -3.17 -7.35
N TRP A 135 -8.24 -2.49 -7.24
CA TRP A 135 -7.42 -2.48 -6.02
C TRP A 135 -8.19 -2.02 -4.77
N THR A 136 -9.28 -1.26 -4.91
CA THR A 136 -10.06 -0.78 -3.74
C THR A 136 -11.00 -1.81 -3.15
N SER A 137 -11.28 -2.87 -3.90
CA SER A 137 -12.13 -3.99 -3.49
C SER A 137 -11.46 -5.36 -3.68
N MET A 138 -10.15 -5.37 -3.92
CA MET A 138 -9.36 -6.57 -4.21
C MET A 138 -9.24 -7.46 -2.97
N THR A 139 -9.54 -8.74 -3.14
CA THR A 139 -9.35 -9.79 -2.11
C THR A 139 -7.90 -10.23 -2.05
N GLU A 140 -7.57 -11.04 -1.04
CA GLU A 140 -6.25 -11.63 -0.95
C GLU A 140 -5.99 -12.62 -2.10
N ASP A 141 -6.96 -13.47 -2.44
CA ASP A 141 -6.82 -14.44 -3.54
C ASP A 141 -6.57 -13.75 -4.88
N GLN A 142 -7.29 -12.66 -5.17
CA GLN A 142 -7.02 -11.85 -6.37
C GLN A 142 -5.62 -11.25 -6.36
N TYR A 143 -5.14 -10.83 -5.19
CA TYR A 143 -3.79 -10.31 -5.04
C TYR A 143 -2.74 -11.38 -5.32
N THR A 144 -2.88 -12.57 -4.73
CA THR A 144 -1.87 -13.63 -4.78
C THR A 144 -1.90 -14.41 -6.08
N GLU A 145 -3.08 -14.78 -6.57
CA GLU A 145 -3.24 -15.69 -7.72
C GLU A 145 -3.21 -14.95 -9.05
N GLU A 146 -3.76 -13.74 -9.12
CA GLU A 146 -3.86 -12.97 -10.37
C GLU A 146 -2.79 -11.87 -10.45
N VAL A 147 -2.81 -10.93 -9.49
CA VAL A 147 -1.98 -9.71 -9.57
C VAL A 147 -0.50 -10.01 -9.42
N LEU A 148 -0.10 -10.74 -8.37
CA LEU A 148 1.31 -11.08 -8.15
C LEU A 148 1.86 -12.02 -9.23
N THR A 149 1.07 -12.99 -9.68
CA THR A 149 1.44 -13.87 -10.80
C THR A 149 1.73 -13.04 -12.04
N LYS A 150 0.84 -12.11 -12.40
CA LYS A 150 1.02 -11.27 -13.59
C LYS A 150 2.18 -10.29 -13.43
N ALA A 151 2.33 -9.68 -12.26
CA ALA A 151 3.43 -8.77 -11.96
C ALA A 151 4.79 -9.48 -12.05
N LYS A 152 4.89 -10.69 -11.51
CA LYS A 152 6.10 -11.52 -11.61
C LYS A 152 6.44 -11.86 -13.06
N GLU A 153 5.43 -12.19 -13.87
CA GLU A 153 5.60 -12.47 -15.30
C GLU A 153 6.14 -11.23 -16.05
N VAL A 154 5.48 -10.08 -15.87
CA VAL A 154 5.83 -8.82 -16.56
C VAL A 154 7.19 -8.29 -16.12
N ALA A 155 7.51 -8.35 -14.82
CA ALA A 155 8.79 -7.89 -14.29
C ALA A 155 9.94 -8.91 -14.50
N GLY A 156 9.62 -10.17 -14.82
CA GLY A 156 10.62 -11.24 -14.99
C GLY A 156 11.26 -11.71 -13.67
N GLY A 157 10.49 -11.71 -12.57
CA GLY A 157 10.92 -12.08 -11.23
C GLY A 157 10.25 -11.25 -10.12
N PHE A 158 10.13 -11.80 -8.91
CA PHE A 158 9.57 -11.06 -7.76
C PHE A 158 10.50 -9.92 -7.32
N GLU A 159 11.80 -10.18 -7.36
CA GLU A 159 12.87 -9.26 -7.00
C GLU A 159 12.93 -8.01 -7.90
N LYS A 160 12.28 -8.06 -9.06
CA LYS A 160 12.25 -6.98 -10.06
C LYS A 160 10.95 -6.18 -10.07
N ILE A 161 9.90 -6.62 -9.36
CA ILE A 161 8.57 -5.99 -9.42
C ILE A 161 8.64 -4.50 -9.06
N THR A 162 9.34 -4.16 -7.99
CA THR A 162 9.43 -2.77 -7.52
C THR A 162 10.27 -1.88 -8.45
N GLU A 163 11.35 -2.41 -9.02
CA GLU A 163 12.16 -1.67 -10.01
C GLU A 163 11.36 -1.44 -11.30
N TRP A 164 10.70 -2.49 -11.79
CA TRP A 164 9.78 -2.39 -12.93
C TRP A 164 8.70 -1.33 -12.71
N GLU A 165 8.14 -1.21 -11.51
CA GLU A 165 7.12 -0.19 -11.21
C GLU A 165 7.67 1.23 -11.30
N ILE A 166 8.90 1.48 -10.84
CA ILE A 166 9.55 2.79 -10.96
C ILE A 166 9.82 3.10 -12.44
N ASP A 167 10.37 2.16 -13.20
CA ASP A 167 10.65 2.35 -14.63
C ASP A 167 9.36 2.61 -15.41
N PHE A 168 8.31 1.85 -15.12
CA PHE A 168 6.99 2.04 -15.69
C PHE A 168 6.44 3.44 -15.38
N PHE A 169 6.53 3.87 -14.12
CA PHE A 169 6.07 5.20 -13.70
C PHE A 169 6.83 6.32 -14.42
N ASN A 170 8.15 6.23 -14.49
CA ASN A 170 9.01 7.22 -15.14
C ASN A 170 8.76 7.30 -16.65
N ASN A 171 8.61 6.15 -17.32
CA ASN A 171 8.29 6.09 -18.75
C ASN A 171 6.91 6.65 -19.06
N ALA A 172 5.93 6.43 -18.19
CA ALA A 172 4.59 7.01 -18.31
C ALA A 172 4.57 8.53 -18.03
N ASN A 173 5.58 9.07 -17.34
CA ASN A 173 5.65 10.47 -16.95
C ASN A 173 7.03 11.10 -17.23
N PRO A 174 7.44 11.19 -18.51
CA PRO A 174 8.80 11.60 -18.89
C PRO A 174 9.14 13.03 -18.45
N THR A 175 8.14 13.86 -18.16
CA THR A 175 8.34 15.23 -17.67
C THR A 175 8.98 15.29 -16.29
N TYR A 176 8.81 14.28 -15.42
CA TYR A 176 9.40 14.27 -14.08
C TYR A 176 10.88 13.90 -14.07
N LEU A 177 11.43 13.34 -15.15
CA LEU A 177 12.86 13.00 -15.25
C LEU A 177 13.77 14.23 -15.38
N ASN A 178 13.20 15.41 -15.62
CA ASN A 178 13.92 16.66 -15.83
C ASN A 178 13.79 17.65 -14.65
N VAL A 179 13.35 17.17 -13.48
CA VAL A 179 13.14 17.96 -12.25
C VAL A 179 14.26 17.64 -11.26
#